data_AF-A0A971Z2H0-F1
#
_entry.id   AF-A0A971Z2H0-F1
#
_cell.length_a   1.000
_cell.length_b   1.000
_cell.length_c   1.000
_cell.angle_alpha   90.00
_cell.angle_beta   90.00
_cell.angle_gamma   90.00
#
_symmetry.space_group_name_H-M   'P 1'
#
loop_
_entity.id
_entity.type
_entity.pdbx_description
1 polymer ?
#
loop_
_entity_poly.entity_id
_entity_poly.type
_entity_poly.pdbx_seq_one_letter_code
_entity_poly.pdbx_strand_id
1 'polypeptide(L)'
;MNTTFLRHFLPATLGLALLTGCNTLVGIAPINLTQHDWALVEATDADGHLDQALLDGNRAPIQLTFKDDRLGVSNACNHMGGDYKLKNGRLKVGHMIQTMMACEPELMARESAIKTRLQQPLRVRIDAETSRLHMLNDAGVMVFEPVQP
;
A
#
# COMPACT_ATOMS: atom_id res chain seq x y z
N MET A 1 -62.35 29.32 53.51
CA MET A 1 -62.03 30.57 52.79
C MET A 1 -60.50 30.60 52.65
N ASN A 2 -59.96 30.23 51.48
CA ASN A 2 -59.38 31.15 50.47
C ASN A 2 -58.34 32.09 51.11
N THR A 3 -57.05 32.12 50.78
CA THR A 3 -56.34 32.10 49.48
C THR A 3 -54.85 31.81 49.70
N THR A 4 -54.18 30.91 48.97
CA THR A 4 -53.42 31.09 47.71
C THR A 4 -52.02 31.74 47.82
N PHE A 5 -51.07 31.07 47.14
CA PHE A 5 -49.78 31.53 46.56
C PHE A 5 -48.49 31.38 47.39
N LEU A 6 -47.62 30.44 46.97
CA LEU A 6 -46.38 30.84 46.29
C LEU A 6 -45.78 29.67 45.47
N ARG A 7 -45.83 29.80 44.14
CA ARG A 7 -45.13 28.97 43.15
C ARG A 7 -43.61 29.18 43.30
N HIS A 8 -42.87 28.14 43.67
CA HIS A 8 -41.41 28.11 43.52
C HIS A 8 -41.06 27.51 42.15
N PHE A 9 -40.63 28.39 41.24
CA PHE A 9 -39.99 28.02 39.99
C PHE A 9 -38.52 27.66 40.27
N LEU A 10 -38.14 26.40 40.02
CA LEU A 10 -36.75 25.98 39.95
C LEU A 10 -36.22 26.25 38.52
N PRO A 11 -35.13 27.01 38.34
CA PRO A 11 -34.54 27.20 37.03
C PRO A 11 -33.78 25.95 36.58
N ALA A 12 -34.10 25.49 35.38
CA ALA A 12 -33.37 24.47 34.65
C ALA A 12 -31.95 24.97 34.34
N THR A 13 -30.92 24.31 34.88
CA THR A 13 -29.54 24.52 34.45
C THR A 13 -29.18 23.40 33.47
N LEU A 14 -29.31 23.73 32.19
CA LEU A 14 -28.88 22.89 31.08
C LEU A 14 -27.35 23.02 30.97
N GLY A 15 -26.62 22.11 31.64
CA GLY A 15 -25.16 22.03 31.55
C GLY A 15 -24.73 21.50 30.18
N LEU A 16 -24.37 22.40 29.27
CA LEU A 16 -23.84 22.06 27.95
C LEU A 16 -22.37 21.64 28.10
N ALA A 17 -22.12 20.33 28.20
CA ALA A 17 -20.77 19.77 28.17
C ALA A 17 -20.22 19.84 26.73
N LEU A 18 -19.31 20.79 26.48
CA LEU A 18 -18.53 20.84 25.24
C LEU A 18 -17.50 19.70 25.27
N LEU A 19 -17.84 18.58 24.63
CA LEU A 19 -16.88 17.53 24.29
C LEU A 19 -15.95 18.08 23.20
N THR A 20 -14.80 18.62 23.60
CA THR A 20 -13.67 18.87 22.68
C THR A 20 -13.14 17.51 22.20
N GLY A 21 -13.65 17.03 21.07
CA GLY A 21 -13.12 15.86 20.40
C GLY A 21 -11.71 16.15 19.90
N CYS A 22 -10.73 15.38 20.37
CA CYS A 22 -9.39 15.37 19.80
C CYS A 22 -9.51 14.77 18.39
N ASN A 23 -9.55 15.61 17.37
CA ASN A 23 -9.34 15.18 16.00
C ASN A 23 -7.88 14.78 15.87
N THR A 24 -7.57 13.52 16.19
CA THR A 24 -6.38 12.88 15.66
C THR A 24 -6.56 12.85 14.15
N LEU A 25 -6.01 13.85 13.47
CA LEU A 25 -5.63 13.70 12.08
C LEU A 25 -4.67 12.52 12.08
N VAL A 26 -5.20 11.32 11.83
CA VAL A 26 -4.42 10.09 11.70
C VAL A 26 -3.32 10.42 10.70
N GLY A 27 -2.12 10.60 11.24
CA GLY A 27 -0.98 11.11 10.49
C GLY A 27 -0.75 10.20 9.30
N ILE A 28 -0.81 10.77 8.11
CA ILE A 28 -0.25 10.12 6.94
C ILE A 28 1.26 10.12 7.19
N ALA A 29 1.79 9.05 7.77
CA ALA A 29 3.23 8.85 7.75
C ALA A 29 3.68 8.94 6.28
N PRO A 30 4.72 9.73 5.96
CA PRO A 30 5.15 9.89 4.59
C PRO A 30 5.57 8.52 4.06
N ILE A 31 4.90 8.04 3.01
CA ILE A 31 5.30 6.82 2.33
C ILE A 31 6.63 7.13 1.63
N ASN A 32 7.72 6.66 2.22
CA ASN A 32 9.04 6.75 1.62
C ASN A 32 9.38 5.40 1.00
N LEU A 33 9.25 5.28 -0.32
CA LEU A 33 9.57 4.04 -1.03
C LEU A 33 11.08 3.84 -1.24
N THR A 34 11.88 4.90 -1.15
CA THR A 34 13.33 4.85 -1.43
C THR A 34 14.17 4.47 -0.22
N GLN A 35 13.53 4.22 0.94
CA GLN A 35 14.24 3.88 2.18
C GLN A 35 14.83 2.46 2.18
N HIS A 36 14.23 1.57 1.38
CA HIS A 36 14.63 0.16 1.25
C HIS A 36 14.49 -0.28 -0.20
N ASP A 37 15.22 -1.33 -0.55
CA ASP A 37 14.76 -2.23 -1.59
C ASP A 37 13.71 -3.18 -1.01
N TRP A 38 12.81 -3.68 -1.84
CA TRP A 38 11.60 -4.38 -1.39
C TRP A 38 11.52 -5.77 -2.01
N ALA A 39 11.58 -6.83 -1.19
CA ALA A 39 11.47 -8.22 -1.63
C ALA A 39 10.04 -8.74 -1.48
N LEU A 40 9.47 -9.31 -2.54
CA LEU A 40 8.10 -9.83 -2.55
C LEU A 40 7.98 -11.09 -1.70
N VAL A 41 7.07 -11.08 -0.73
CA VAL A 41 6.86 -12.20 0.21
C VAL A 41 5.44 -12.75 0.19
N GLU A 42 4.46 -11.95 -0.24
CA GLU A 42 3.09 -12.42 -0.45
C GLU A 42 2.50 -11.79 -1.71
N ALA A 43 1.68 -12.54 -2.42
CA ALA A 43 0.93 -12.08 -3.57
C ALA A 43 -0.34 -12.91 -3.76
N THR A 44 -1.48 -12.24 -3.94
CA THR A 44 -2.74 -12.86 -4.32
C THR A 44 -3.31 -12.27 -5.59
N ASP A 45 -4.06 -13.03 -6.36
CA ASP A 45 -4.89 -12.51 -7.43
C ASP A 45 -6.10 -11.71 -6.89
N ALA A 46 -6.98 -11.29 -7.79
CA ALA A 46 -8.15 -10.47 -7.49
C ALA A 46 -9.20 -11.23 -6.67
N ASP A 47 -9.23 -12.56 -6.82
CA ASP A 47 -10.13 -13.46 -6.10
C ASP A 47 -9.56 -13.87 -4.73
N GLY A 48 -8.32 -13.46 -4.43
CA GLY A 48 -7.63 -13.75 -3.17
C GLY A 48 -6.86 -15.07 -3.18
N HIS A 49 -6.71 -15.74 -4.32
CA HIS A 49 -5.88 -16.94 -4.43
C HIS A 49 -4.40 -16.56 -4.52
N LEU A 50 -3.54 -17.43 -4.00
CA LEU A 50 -2.09 -17.25 -4.06
C LEU A 50 -1.60 -17.15 -5.51
N ASP A 51 -0.85 -16.10 -5.84
CA ASP A 51 -0.25 -15.94 -7.17
C ASP A 51 1.08 -16.70 -7.24
N GLN A 52 1.00 -17.96 -7.67
CA GLN A 52 2.17 -18.85 -7.75
C GLN A 52 3.19 -18.38 -8.80
N ALA A 53 2.77 -17.64 -9.84
CA ALA A 53 3.70 -17.13 -10.83
C ALA A 53 4.65 -16.08 -10.21
N LEU A 54 4.19 -15.35 -9.20
CA LEU A 54 5.00 -14.36 -8.49
C LEU A 54 5.85 -14.96 -7.36
N LEU A 55 5.31 -15.95 -6.65
CA LEU A 55 5.87 -16.48 -5.39
C LEU A 55 6.66 -17.78 -5.53
N ASP A 56 7.10 -18.16 -6.72
CA ASP A 56 7.91 -19.37 -6.95
C ASP A 56 9.08 -19.50 -5.94
N GLY A 57 8.87 -20.34 -4.91
CA GLY A 57 9.71 -20.45 -3.72
C GLY A 57 11.07 -21.08 -3.97
N ASN A 58 11.31 -21.58 -5.19
CA ASN A 58 12.62 -22.07 -5.61
C ASN A 58 13.54 -20.96 -6.13
N ARG A 59 13.06 -19.72 -6.20
CA ARG A 59 13.78 -18.58 -6.77
C ARG A 59 13.92 -17.44 -5.78
N ALA A 60 14.90 -16.59 -6.02
CA ALA A 60 14.99 -15.32 -5.31
C ALA A 60 13.66 -14.54 -5.47
N PRO A 61 13.16 -13.89 -4.42
CA PRO A 61 11.98 -13.02 -4.50
C PRO A 61 12.11 -11.96 -5.57
N ILE A 62 11.00 -11.61 -6.24
CA ILE A 62 10.96 -10.37 -7.04
C ILE A 62 11.36 -9.21 -6.13
N GLN A 63 12.29 -8.39 -6.57
CA GLN A 63 12.75 -7.23 -5.82
C GLN A 63 12.43 -5.95 -6.58
N LEU A 64 11.88 -4.97 -5.85
CA LEU A 64 11.63 -3.63 -6.35
C LEU A 64 12.64 -2.67 -5.75
N THR A 65 13.15 -1.77 -6.58
CA THR A 65 14.02 -0.67 -6.16
C THR A 65 13.38 0.65 -6.55
N PHE A 66 13.39 1.62 -5.64
CA PHE A 66 12.90 2.97 -5.91
C PHE A 66 14.05 3.96 -5.72
N LYS A 67 14.37 4.70 -6.77
CA LYS A 67 15.42 5.72 -6.74
C LYS A 67 15.00 6.93 -7.55
N ASP A 68 15.05 8.10 -6.93
CA ASP A 68 14.50 9.34 -7.50
C ASP A 68 13.05 9.09 -7.96
N ASP A 69 12.74 9.31 -9.24
CA ASP A 69 11.42 9.03 -9.83
C ASP A 69 11.40 7.71 -10.63
N ARG A 70 12.30 6.76 -10.34
CA ARG A 70 12.43 5.50 -11.09
C ARG A 70 12.16 4.27 -10.22
N LEU A 71 11.37 3.36 -10.79
CA LEU A 71 11.15 2.01 -10.28
C LEU A 71 11.99 1.02 -11.09
N GLY A 72 12.72 0.15 -10.42
CA GLY A 72 13.40 -1.01 -10.99
C GLY A 72 12.78 -2.32 -10.50
N VAL A 73 12.85 -3.37 -11.34
CA VAL A 73 12.43 -4.73 -11.02
C VAL A 73 13.57 -5.69 -11.35
N SER A 74 13.92 -6.54 -10.40
CA SER A 74 14.90 -7.62 -10.55
C SER A 74 14.30 -8.98 -10.13
N ASN A 75 15.06 -10.06 -10.39
CA ASN A 75 14.68 -11.45 -10.14
C ASN A 75 13.44 -11.93 -10.95
N ALA A 76 13.12 -11.21 -12.03
CA ALA A 76 12.31 -11.68 -13.16
C ALA A 76 13.23 -12.15 -14.31
N CYS A 77 12.68 -12.59 -15.44
CA CYS A 77 13.50 -13.02 -16.58
C CYS A 77 14.34 -11.85 -17.12
N ASN A 78 13.70 -10.73 -17.41
CA ASN A 78 14.34 -9.49 -17.78
C ASN A 78 14.39 -8.52 -16.61
N HIS A 79 15.45 -7.72 -16.58
CA HIS A 79 15.45 -6.50 -15.78
C HIS A 79 14.46 -5.53 -16.39
N MET A 80 13.61 -4.93 -15.56
CA MET A 80 12.60 -3.97 -16.01
C MET A 80 12.67 -2.68 -15.20
N GLY A 81 12.20 -1.59 -15.79
CA GLY A 81 12.05 -0.35 -15.04
C GLY A 81 11.28 0.72 -15.81
N GLY A 82 10.85 1.74 -15.08
CA GLY A 82 10.07 2.86 -15.61
C GLY A 82 10.05 4.03 -14.64
N ASP A 83 9.52 5.16 -15.09
CA ASP A 83 9.20 6.26 -14.19
C ASP A 83 8.05 5.87 -13.24
N TYR A 84 7.99 6.49 -12.08
CA TYR A 84 6.82 6.40 -11.20
C TYR A 84 6.44 7.76 -10.62
N LYS A 85 5.18 7.86 -10.21
CA LYS A 85 4.67 9.00 -9.44
C LYS A 85 3.91 8.49 -8.23
N LEU A 86 4.25 8.99 -7.04
CA LEU A 86 3.55 8.69 -5.80
C LEU A 86 2.82 9.96 -5.32
N LYS A 87 1.49 9.89 -5.22
CA LYS A 87 0.68 11.00 -4.69
C LYS A 87 -0.44 10.46 -3.83
N ASN A 88 -0.54 10.94 -2.59
CA ASN A 88 -1.61 10.57 -1.65
C ASN A 88 -1.80 9.05 -1.50
N GLY A 89 -0.69 8.30 -1.40
CA GLY A 89 -0.71 6.84 -1.30
C GLY A 89 -1.16 6.10 -2.58
N ARG A 90 -1.18 6.79 -3.72
CA ARG A 90 -1.40 6.19 -5.03
C ARG A 90 -0.11 6.22 -5.83
N LEU A 91 0.36 5.05 -6.23
CA LEU A 91 1.51 4.86 -7.10
C LEU A 91 1.01 4.64 -8.53
N LYS A 92 1.53 5.43 -9.46
CA LYS A 92 1.36 5.20 -10.89
C LYS A 92 2.73 4.96 -11.49
N VAL A 93 2.94 3.78 -12.06
CA VAL A 93 4.13 3.46 -12.85
C VAL A 93 3.85 3.88 -14.30
N GLY A 94 4.84 4.52 -14.93
CA GLY A 94 4.82 4.88 -16.33
C GLY A 94 5.05 3.67 -17.24
N HIS A 95 5.48 3.95 -18.47
CA HIS A 95 5.80 2.87 -19.39
C HIS A 95 7.06 2.15 -18.91
N MET A 96 6.98 0.81 -18.81
CA MET A 96 8.11 0.00 -18.39
C MET A 96 8.86 -0.50 -19.62
N ILE A 97 10.18 -0.28 -19.61
CA ILE A 97 11.13 -0.88 -20.54
C ILE A 97 11.79 -2.08 -19.89
N GLN A 98 12.26 -3.02 -20.70
CA GLN A 98 12.89 -4.25 -20.25
C GLN A 98 14.01 -4.68 -21.19
N THR A 99 14.93 -5.51 -20.70
CA THR A 99 15.86 -6.23 -21.57
C THR A 99 15.13 -7.27 -22.44
N MET A 100 15.84 -7.88 -23.39
CA MET A 100 15.28 -8.86 -24.34
C MET A 100 15.97 -10.23 -24.22
N MET A 101 16.11 -10.74 -23.00
CA MET A 101 16.57 -12.08 -22.69
C MET A 101 15.40 -13.07 -22.76
N ALA A 102 15.70 -14.29 -23.17
CA ALA A 102 14.80 -15.42 -23.10
C ALA A 102 15.21 -16.32 -21.93
N CYS A 103 14.23 -16.78 -21.16
CA CYS A 103 14.40 -17.68 -20.02
C CYS A 103 13.44 -18.86 -20.17
N GLU A 104 13.44 -19.75 -19.20
CA GLU A 104 12.43 -20.80 -19.06
C GLU A 104 11.00 -20.20 -18.93
N PRO A 105 9.96 -20.93 -19.37
CA PRO A 105 8.60 -20.42 -19.44
C PRO A 105 8.06 -19.84 -18.13
N GLU A 106 8.41 -20.45 -17.00
CA GLU A 106 7.99 -20.00 -15.66
C GLU A 106 8.50 -18.60 -15.34
N LEU A 107 9.76 -18.30 -15.67
CA LEU A 107 10.36 -17.00 -15.38
C LEU A 107 9.86 -15.90 -16.33
N MET A 108 9.51 -16.28 -17.56
CA MET A 108 8.80 -15.40 -18.49
C MET A 108 7.37 -15.11 -18.02
N ALA A 109 6.66 -16.11 -17.49
CA ALA A 109 5.34 -15.92 -16.89
C ALA A 109 5.41 -15.01 -15.65
N ARG A 110 6.42 -15.22 -14.79
CA ARG A 110 6.73 -14.36 -13.63
C ARG A 110 6.95 -12.91 -14.03
N GLU A 111 7.76 -12.67 -15.07
CA GLU A 111 8.00 -11.34 -15.63
C GLU A 111 6.70 -10.68 -16.10
N SER A 112 5.90 -11.40 -16.90
CA SER A 112 4.62 -10.89 -17.40
C SER A 112 3.65 -10.58 -16.27
N ALA A 113 3.60 -11.43 -15.23
CA ALA A 113 2.77 -11.24 -14.06
C ALA A 113 3.14 -9.94 -13.35
N ILE A 114 4.39 -9.77 -12.91
CA ILE A 114 4.78 -8.56 -12.16
C ILE A 114 4.61 -7.28 -12.99
N LYS A 115 4.91 -7.32 -14.29
CA LYS A 115 4.68 -6.20 -15.21
C LYS A 115 3.20 -5.79 -15.25
N THR A 116 2.31 -6.77 -15.36
CA THR A 116 0.85 -6.54 -15.37
C THR A 116 0.38 -5.89 -14.09
N ARG A 117 0.90 -6.34 -12.93
CA ARG A 117 0.59 -5.77 -11.61
C ARG A 117 1.02 -4.31 -11.53
N LEU A 118 2.25 -4.01 -11.95
CA LEU A 118 2.84 -2.68 -11.81
C LEU A 118 2.26 -1.65 -12.79
N GLN A 119 1.76 -2.07 -13.95
CA GLN A 119 1.19 -1.17 -14.97
C GLN A 119 -0.24 -0.69 -14.67
N GLN A 120 -0.85 -1.15 -13.58
CA GLN A 120 -2.13 -0.62 -13.10
C GLN A 120 -1.90 0.35 -11.91
N PRO A 121 -2.74 1.39 -11.74
CA PRO A 121 -2.63 2.27 -10.58
C PRO A 121 -2.75 1.50 -9.26
N LEU A 122 -1.77 1.67 -8.37
CA LEU A 122 -1.67 0.94 -7.11
C LEU A 122 -1.99 1.86 -5.93
N ARG A 123 -2.71 1.33 -4.95
CA ARG A 123 -2.73 1.90 -3.61
C ARG A 123 -1.54 1.33 -2.84
N VAL A 124 -0.85 2.20 -2.14
CA VAL A 124 0.38 1.85 -1.42
C VAL A 124 0.25 2.24 0.03
N ARG A 125 0.69 1.34 0.92
CA ARG A 125 0.86 1.59 2.35
C ARG A 125 2.11 0.88 2.85
N ILE A 126 2.74 1.48 3.85
CA ILE A 126 3.79 0.84 4.62
C ILE A 126 3.20 0.61 6.00
N ASP A 127 3.22 -0.64 6.45
CA ASP A 127 2.80 -1.02 7.78
C ASP A 127 3.83 -0.51 8.81
N ALA A 128 3.38 0.23 9.82
CA ALA A 128 4.28 0.93 10.74
C ALA A 128 4.96 -0.01 11.76
N GLU A 129 4.38 -1.18 12.02
CA GLU A 129 4.89 -2.13 13.01
C GLU A 129 5.91 -3.10 12.37
N THR A 130 5.59 -3.57 11.17
CA THR A 130 6.37 -4.58 10.44
C THR A 130 7.28 -3.98 9.38
N SER A 131 7.13 -2.69 9.06
CA SER A 131 7.79 -2.02 7.93
C SER A 131 7.51 -2.67 6.56
N ARG A 132 6.45 -3.48 6.44
CA ARG A 132 6.08 -4.14 5.18
C ARG A 132 5.38 -3.19 4.23
N LEU A 133 5.76 -3.24 2.96
CA LEU A 133 5.12 -2.49 1.89
C LEU A 133 3.95 -3.29 1.31
N HIS A 134 2.74 -2.77 1.45
CA HIS A 134 1.54 -3.30 0.85
C HIS A 134 1.20 -2.51 -0.41
N MET A 135 1.01 -3.22 -1.52
CA MET A 135 0.62 -2.68 -2.81
C MET A 135 -0.62 -3.42 -3.29
N LEU A 136 -1.70 -2.70 -3.62
CA LEU A 136 -2.95 -3.30 -4.09
C LEU A 136 -3.52 -2.58 -5.31
N ASN A 137 -4.14 -3.34 -6.20
CA ASN A 137 -4.94 -2.85 -7.31
C ASN A 137 -6.03 -3.89 -7.63
N ASP A 138 -6.74 -3.69 -8.74
CA ASP A 138 -7.82 -4.59 -9.15
C ASP A 138 -7.31 -5.97 -9.58
N ALA A 139 -6.01 -6.12 -9.85
CA ALA A 139 -5.41 -7.43 -10.12
C ALA A 139 -5.18 -8.23 -8.83
N GLY A 140 -5.05 -7.58 -7.67
CA GLY A 140 -4.89 -8.23 -6.35
C GLY A 140 -3.93 -7.51 -5.40
N VAL A 141 -3.38 -8.25 -4.43
CA VAL A 141 -2.47 -7.73 -3.39
C VAL A 141 -1.04 -8.23 -3.58
N MET A 142 -0.05 -7.38 -3.32
CA MET A 142 1.36 -7.75 -3.19
C MET A 142 1.89 -7.16 -1.88
N VAL A 143 2.64 -7.96 -1.12
CA VAL A 143 3.29 -7.53 0.12
C VAL A 143 4.78 -7.78 0.02
N PHE A 144 5.56 -6.76 0.36
CA PHE A 144 7.01 -6.78 0.30
C PHE A 144 7.61 -6.50 1.67
N GLU A 145 8.76 -7.11 1.93
CA GLU A 145 9.60 -6.85 3.09
C GLU A 145 10.83 -6.02 2.69
N PRO A 146 11.36 -5.20 3.61
CA PRO A 146 12.60 -4.47 3.36
C PRO A 146 13.77 -5.45 3.23
N VAL A 147 14.55 -5.29 2.17
CA VAL A 147 15.82 -6.00 2.00
C VAL A 147 16.82 -5.43 3.02
N GLN A 148 17.41 -6.31 3.84
CA GLN A 148 18.44 -5.91 4.79
C GLN A 148 19.74 -5.54 4.05
N PRO A 149 20.42 -4.44 4.42
CA PRO A 149 21.69 -4.04 3.82
C PRO A 149 22.84 -5.01 4.16
#